data_AF-A0A553WJK1-F1
#
_entry.id   AF-A0A553WJK1-F1
#
_cell.length_a   1.000
_cell.length_b   1.000
_cell.length_c   1.000
_cell.angle_alpha   90.00
_cell.angle_beta   90.00
_cell.angle_gamma   90.00
#
_symmetry.space_group_name_H-M   'P 1'
#
loop_
_entity.id
_entity.type
_entity.pdbx_description
1 polymer ?
#
loop_
_entity_poly.entity_id
_entity_poly.type
_entity_poly.pdbx_seq_one_letter_code
_entity_poly.pdbx_strand_id
1 'polypeptide(L)'
;MSADFPAKMSRFVQRGINGGGSVENLKRLSGGANMESWSFDHAGSGYVLRLSRSAEMMAGRAYGHDAEAAVVRAAYAAGVKAPEIVAEITPDDDLGTGYLMRRIDAEVNPAKILAAPAPTLLSDLARELAKIHKIPIGNLPALPVTSSRSLLSELKERFLSFGGDRPVMALAICWLEEHCPAAVDPVLLHGDFRMGNIMADADGLAGVLDWELAHLGDRHQDLAFGCINSWRFGHIDRPAFGLGSLEEFWSEYELASGVAVEPDRFRWWLIYATLWWGVCCLQMADIWRKGLDAGLERAVIGRRASETEVDLLMLLEEFVPDQERGPVNLDTPQHATGNGEPSAAEMLAAIASWIESDIKPNAQGRDRFMASVALNALGMLRREAEQPVSVHDKRLSEQLRSGAMSLATPGLFDRLRQQSLRKLMADQPKYSALAKAIQQWV
;
A
#
# COMPACT_ATOMS: atom_id res chain seq x y z
N MET A 1 -0.03 -4.31 -29.85
CA MET A 1 0.91 -5.45 -29.70
C MET A 1 1.63 -5.61 -31.02
N SER A 2 2.96 -5.73 -31.05
CA SER A 2 3.66 -6.05 -32.30
C SER A 2 3.18 -7.42 -32.80
N ALA A 3 3.13 -7.61 -34.11
CA ALA A 3 2.65 -8.87 -34.72
C ALA A 3 3.46 -10.11 -34.29
N ASP A 4 4.66 -9.90 -33.74
CA ASP A 4 5.60 -10.97 -33.36
C ASP A 4 5.51 -11.37 -31.87
N PHE A 5 4.80 -10.60 -31.02
CA PHE A 5 4.75 -10.89 -29.57
C PHE A 5 4.22 -12.30 -29.23
N PRO A 6 3.11 -12.80 -29.83
CA PRO A 6 2.64 -14.15 -29.57
C PRO A 6 3.63 -15.23 -29.99
N ALA A 7 4.36 -15.02 -31.09
CA ALA A 7 5.36 -15.96 -31.58
C ALA A 7 6.58 -16.04 -30.65
N LYS A 8 7.11 -14.87 -30.22
CA LYS A 8 8.19 -14.81 -29.24
C LYS A 8 7.81 -15.46 -27.91
N MET A 9 6.61 -15.15 -27.40
CA MET A 9 6.09 -15.74 -26.18
C MET A 9 5.95 -17.26 -26.29
N SER A 10 5.44 -17.77 -27.42
CA SER A 10 5.32 -19.22 -27.66
C SER A 10 6.69 -19.92 -27.64
N ARG A 11 7.73 -19.34 -28.27
CA ARG A 11 9.10 -19.87 -28.23
C ARG A 11 9.66 -19.93 -26.80
N PHE A 12 9.50 -18.84 -26.04
CA PHE A 12 9.93 -18.78 -24.65
C PHE A 12 9.22 -19.84 -23.79
N VAL A 13 7.90 -19.99 -23.95
CA VAL A 13 7.10 -20.99 -23.23
C VAL A 13 7.55 -22.41 -23.54
N GLN A 14 7.79 -22.74 -24.82
CA GLN A 14 8.27 -24.06 -25.23
C GLN A 14 9.66 -24.36 -24.66
N ARG A 15 10.55 -23.37 -24.66
CA ARG A 15 11.89 -23.48 -24.03
C ARG A 15 11.80 -23.69 -22.53
N GLY A 16 10.89 -22.98 -21.87
CA GLY A 16 10.77 -22.97 -20.41
C GLY A 16 10.10 -24.20 -19.82
N ILE A 17 9.06 -24.73 -20.46
CA ILE A 17 8.22 -25.81 -19.91
C ILE A 17 8.70 -27.20 -20.33
N ASN A 18 9.64 -27.31 -21.29
CA ASN A 18 10.15 -28.59 -21.81
C ASN A 18 9.02 -29.55 -22.24
N GLY A 19 8.12 -29.08 -23.12
CA GLY A 19 6.97 -29.85 -23.58
C GLY A 19 6.42 -29.38 -24.94
N GLY A 20 5.73 -30.28 -25.63
CA GLY A 20 4.93 -29.94 -26.82
C GLY A 20 3.57 -29.39 -26.42
N GLY A 21 3.08 -28.36 -27.13
CA GLY A 21 1.76 -27.77 -26.88
C GLY A 21 1.67 -26.33 -27.37
N SER A 22 0.43 -25.84 -27.54
CA SER A 22 0.14 -24.43 -27.83
C SER A 22 -0.15 -23.64 -26.56
N VAL A 23 0.04 -22.32 -26.61
CA VAL A 23 -0.47 -21.40 -25.59
C VAL A 23 -1.95 -21.17 -25.82
N GLU A 24 -2.76 -21.37 -24.78
CA GLU A 24 -4.22 -21.25 -24.80
C GLU A 24 -4.69 -20.22 -23.76
N ASN A 25 -5.88 -19.65 -23.96
CA ASN A 25 -6.54 -18.73 -23.01
C ASN A 25 -5.67 -17.54 -22.53
N LEU A 26 -4.79 -17.04 -23.41
CA LEU A 26 -3.92 -15.91 -23.09
C LEU A 26 -4.74 -14.67 -22.74
N LYS A 27 -4.60 -14.20 -21.51
CA LYS A 27 -5.26 -13.00 -21.01
C LYS A 27 -4.27 -12.14 -20.22
N ARG A 28 -4.37 -10.83 -20.39
CA ARG A 28 -3.66 -9.89 -19.51
C ARG A 28 -4.42 -9.76 -18.20
N LEU A 29 -3.72 -9.90 -17.08
CA LEU A 29 -4.29 -9.69 -15.75
C LEU A 29 -4.34 -8.18 -15.45
N SER A 30 -5.47 -7.73 -14.89
CA SER A 30 -5.61 -6.41 -14.30
C SER A 30 -5.10 -6.45 -12.86
N GLY A 31 -3.93 -5.84 -12.58
CA GLY A 31 -3.38 -5.87 -11.22
C GLY A 31 -1.96 -5.34 -11.02
N GLY A 32 -1.14 -5.22 -12.08
CA GLY A 32 0.19 -4.62 -11.97
C GLY A 32 0.16 -3.12 -12.26
N ALA A 33 0.64 -2.29 -11.31
CA ALA A 33 0.75 -0.84 -11.51
C ALA A 33 1.83 -0.48 -12.54
N ASN A 34 2.97 -1.18 -12.51
CA ASN A 34 4.15 -0.87 -13.34
C ASN A 34 4.52 -2.00 -14.32
N MET A 35 3.86 -3.16 -14.24
CA MET A 35 4.30 -4.41 -14.90
C MET A 35 3.18 -5.11 -15.66
N GLU A 36 3.54 -5.85 -16.72
CA GLU A 36 2.59 -6.71 -17.42
C GLU A 36 2.58 -8.10 -16.80
N SER A 37 1.41 -8.54 -16.33
CA SER A 37 1.18 -9.93 -15.95
C SER A 37 0.21 -10.58 -16.94
N TRP A 38 0.63 -11.71 -17.51
CA TRP A 38 -0.15 -12.47 -18.49
C TRP A 38 -0.45 -13.85 -17.94
N SER A 39 -1.71 -14.27 -17.96
CA SER A 39 -2.11 -15.63 -17.60
C SER A 39 -2.49 -16.41 -18.84
N PHE A 40 -2.12 -17.69 -18.88
CA PHE A 40 -2.45 -18.59 -19.99
C PHE A 40 -2.41 -20.04 -19.52
N ASP A 41 -2.88 -20.95 -20.37
CA ASP A 41 -2.80 -22.38 -20.17
C ASP A 41 -1.84 -23.00 -21.20
N HIS A 42 -1.10 -24.03 -20.79
CA HIS A 42 -0.21 -24.79 -21.66
C HIS A 42 -0.19 -26.26 -21.22
N ALA A 43 -0.49 -27.16 -22.15
CA ALA A 43 -0.54 -28.62 -21.90
C ALA A 43 -1.39 -29.00 -20.65
N GLY A 44 -2.54 -28.33 -20.46
CA GLY A 44 -3.46 -28.59 -19.35
C GLY A 44 -3.06 -27.99 -18.00
N SER A 45 -1.96 -27.24 -17.93
CA SER A 45 -1.52 -26.53 -16.71
C SER A 45 -1.61 -25.01 -16.89
N GLY A 46 -1.93 -24.29 -15.80
CA GLY A 46 -2.02 -22.84 -15.78
C GLY A 46 -0.68 -22.17 -15.45
N TYR A 47 -0.38 -21.05 -16.12
CA TYR A 47 0.82 -20.26 -15.91
C TYR A 47 0.56 -18.77 -15.83
N VAL A 48 1.50 -18.05 -15.23
CA VAL A 48 1.57 -16.59 -15.21
C VAL A 48 2.96 -16.13 -15.64
N LEU A 49 3.02 -15.22 -16.61
CA LEU A 49 4.22 -14.55 -17.07
C LEU A 49 4.25 -13.12 -16.50
N ARG A 50 5.28 -12.81 -15.72
CA ARG A 50 5.61 -11.45 -15.28
C ARG A 50 6.62 -10.85 -16.27
N LEU A 51 6.32 -9.68 -16.84
CA LEU A 51 7.05 -9.11 -17.97
C LEU A 51 7.26 -7.59 -17.86
N SER A 52 8.51 -7.15 -18.04
CA SER A 52 8.86 -5.78 -18.41
C SER A 52 9.44 -5.74 -19.82
N ARG A 53 8.86 -4.87 -20.66
CA ARG A 53 9.26 -4.72 -22.07
C ARG A 53 10.31 -3.65 -22.31
N SER A 54 10.62 -2.83 -21.31
CA SER A 54 11.59 -1.75 -21.44
C SER A 54 12.36 -1.49 -20.15
N ALA A 55 13.52 -0.83 -20.29
CA ALA A 55 14.34 -0.43 -19.14
C ALA A 55 13.63 0.62 -18.28
N GLU A 56 12.80 1.49 -18.87
CA GLU A 56 12.01 2.48 -18.14
C GLU A 56 11.00 1.81 -17.19
N MET A 57 10.44 0.66 -17.56
CA MET A 57 9.54 -0.11 -16.66
C MET A 57 10.27 -0.66 -15.43
N MET A 58 11.60 -0.77 -15.49
CA MET A 58 12.44 -1.23 -14.38
C MET A 58 13.09 -0.08 -13.61
N ALA A 59 12.93 1.16 -14.07
CA ALA A 59 13.55 2.33 -13.45
C ALA A 59 13.04 2.52 -12.02
N GLY A 60 13.98 2.68 -11.08
CA GLY A 60 13.68 2.88 -9.66
C GLY A 60 13.47 1.60 -8.85
N ARG A 61 13.55 0.41 -9.45
CA ARG A 61 13.59 -0.85 -8.69
C ARG A 61 14.96 -1.06 -8.05
N ALA A 62 14.96 -1.65 -6.86
CA ALA A 62 16.19 -1.97 -6.14
C ALA A 62 16.97 -3.13 -6.79
N TYR A 63 16.27 -4.03 -7.50
CA TYR A 63 16.86 -5.15 -8.23
C TYR A 63 15.96 -5.58 -9.40
N GLY A 64 16.55 -6.37 -10.31
CA GLY A 64 15.90 -6.88 -11.52
C GLY A 64 15.09 -8.17 -11.31
N HIS A 65 14.49 -8.65 -12.40
CA HIS A 65 13.69 -9.89 -12.38
C HIS A 65 14.49 -11.16 -12.08
N ASP A 66 15.78 -11.16 -12.37
CA ASP A 66 16.71 -12.23 -12.05
C ASP A 66 16.84 -12.41 -10.53
N ALA A 67 17.08 -11.32 -9.80
CA ALA A 67 17.13 -11.35 -8.34
C ALA A 67 15.74 -11.64 -7.75
N GLU A 68 14.68 -11.07 -8.31
CA GLU A 68 13.30 -11.37 -7.87
C GLU A 68 12.98 -12.87 -8.01
N ALA A 69 13.24 -13.46 -9.18
CA ALA A 69 13.02 -14.88 -9.42
C ALA A 69 13.87 -15.75 -8.48
N ALA A 70 15.12 -15.36 -8.19
CA ALA A 70 15.96 -16.05 -7.22
C ALA A 70 15.39 -16.00 -5.79
N VAL A 71 14.84 -14.86 -5.34
CA VAL A 71 14.15 -14.74 -4.05
C VAL A 71 12.91 -15.64 -4.00
N VAL A 72 12.07 -15.59 -5.04
CA VAL A 72 10.85 -16.41 -5.12
C VAL A 72 11.19 -17.91 -5.08
N ARG A 73 12.25 -18.33 -5.79
CA ARG A 73 12.74 -19.72 -5.74
C ARG A 73 13.22 -20.10 -4.35
N ALA A 74 13.99 -19.24 -3.68
CA ALA A 74 14.46 -19.50 -2.32
C ALA A 74 13.28 -19.62 -1.34
N ALA A 75 12.26 -18.76 -1.48
CA ALA A 75 11.04 -18.82 -0.70
C ALA A 75 10.26 -20.13 -0.94
N TYR A 76 10.03 -20.49 -2.21
CA TYR A 76 9.37 -21.75 -2.57
C TYR A 76 10.12 -22.96 -2.00
N ALA A 77 11.46 -23.01 -2.14
CA ALA A 77 12.30 -24.08 -1.60
C ALA A 77 12.26 -24.17 -0.06
N ALA A 78 11.99 -23.06 0.63
CA ALA A 78 11.82 -23.02 2.07
C ALA A 78 10.39 -23.38 2.54
N GLY A 79 9.50 -23.77 1.63
CA GLY A 79 8.11 -24.14 1.95
C GLY A 79 7.19 -22.94 2.18
N VAL A 80 7.60 -21.76 1.73
CA VAL A 80 6.69 -20.61 1.56
C VAL A 80 5.79 -20.90 0.35
N LYS A 81 4.50 -20.58 0.43
CA LYS A 81 3.49 -20.54 -0.62
C LYS A 81 3.78 -19.42 -1.64
N ALA A 82 5.04 -19.26 -2.01
CA ALA A 82 5.46 -18.50 -3.16
C ALA A 82 5.10 -19.29 -4.44
N PRO A 83 4.95 -18.64 -5.60
CA PRO A 83 4.71 -19.35 -6.85
C PRO A 83 5.97 -20.12 -7.31
N GLU A 84 5.78 -21.28 -7.93
CA GLU A 84 6.88 -22.06 -8.51
C GLU A 84 7.38 -21.38 -9.79
N ILE A 85 8.64 -20.91 -9.79
CA ILE A 85 9.29 -20.36 -10.97
C ILE A 85 9.68 -21.51 -11.92
N VAL A 86 9.19 -21.44 -13.16
CA VAL A 86 9.40 -22.47 -14.18
C VAL A 86 10.51 -22.07 -15.15
N ALA A 87 10.57 -20.80 -15.54
CA ALA A 87 11.57 -20.31 -16.49
C ALA A 87 11.81 -18.81 -16.34
N GLU A 88 12.99 -18.34 -16.75
CA GLU A 88 13.34 -16.91 -16.80
C GLU A 88 13.62 -16.48 -18.24
N ILE A 89 13.23 -15.25 -18.57
CA ILE A 89 13.52 -14.64 -19.87
C ILE A 89 15.02 -14.35 -19.95
N THR A 90 15.62 -14.79 -21.04
CA THR A 90 17.02 -14.54 -21.40
C THR A 90 17.09 -13.53 -22.55
N PRO A 91 18.26 -12.90 -22.80
CA PRO A 91 18.42 -12.00 -23.94
C PRO A 91 18.00 -12.60 -25.29
N ASP A 92 18.18 -13.90 -25.48
CA ASP A 92 17.87 -14.62 -26.72
C ASP A 92 16.34 -14.73 -27.00
N ASP A 93 15.50 -14.53 -25.99
CA ASP A 93 14.04 -14.59 -26.18
C ASP A 93 13.47 -13.31 -26.81
N ASP A 94 14.21 -12.18 -26.76
CA ASP A 94 13.83 -10.87 -27.32
C ASP A 94 12.43 -10.38 -26.87
N LEU A 95 12.12 -10.64 -25.59
CA LEU A 95 10.85 -10.28 -24.93
C LEU A 95 11.00 -9.14 -23.90
N GLY A 96 12.23 -8.78 -23.53
CA GLY A 96 12.54 -7.89 -22.42
C GLY A 96 13.08 -8.66 -21.23
N THR A 97 12.60 -8.38 -20.02
CA THR A 97 12.97 -9.12 -18.79
C THR A 97 11.72 -9.64 -18.08
N GLY A 98 11.85 -10.75 -17.37
CA GLY A 98 10.72 -11.36 -16.69
C GLY A 98 10.92 -12.83 -16.43
N TYR A 99 9.91 -13.46 -15.86
CA TYR A 99 9.93 -14.87 -15.53
C TYR A 99 8.52 -15.47 -15.61
N LEU A 100 8.50 -16.78 -15.81
CA LEU A 100 7.32 -17.63 -15.89
C LEU A 100 7.17 -18.41 -14.59
N MET A 101 5.96 -18.45 -14.08
CA MET A 101 5.62 -19.21 -12.88
C MET A 101 4.33 -20.01 -13.06
N ARG A 102 4.17 -21.06 -12.25
CA ARG A 102 2.89 -21.78 -12.18
C ARG A 102 1.80 -20.86 -11.64
N ARG A 103 0.60 -20.95 -12.23
CA ARG A 103 -0.57 -20.21 -11.76
C ARG A 103 -1.10 -20.86 -10.49
N ILE A 104 -1.33 -20.04 -9.47
CA ILE A 104 -2.11 -20.40 -8.29
C ILE A 104 -3.55 -19.96 -8.56
N ASP A 105 -4.51 -20.86 -8.40
CA ASP A 105 -5.93 -20.57 -8.60
C ASP A 105 -6.61 -20.38 -7.23
N ALA A 106 -6.74 -19.13 -6.80
CA ALA A 106 -7.38 -18.73 -5.54
C ALA A 106 -7.90 -17.27 -5.62
N GLU A 107 -8.69 -16.83 -4.64
CA GLU A 107 -9.20 -15.45 -4.60
C GLU A 107 -8.07 -14.48 -4.25
N VAL A 108 -8.03 -13.34 -4.94
CA VAL A 108 -6.98 -12.30 -4.81
C VAL A 108 -7.54 -10.96 -4.39
N ASN A 109 -8.87 -10.76 -4.47
CA ASN A 109 -9.51 -9.53 -4.06
C ASN A 109 -9.62 -9.46 -2.53
N PRO A 110 -8.93 -8.51 -1.87
CA PRO A 110 -8.91 -8.44 -0.41
C PRO A 110 -10.29 -8.28 0.21
N ALA A 111 -11.18 -7.50 -0.43
CA ALA A 111 -12.53 -7.29 0.08
C ALA A 111 -13.37 -8.59 0.09
N LYS A 112 -13.14 -9.48 -0.88
CA LYS A 112 -13.80 -10.79 -0.90
C LYS A 112 -13.19 -11.76 0.10
N ILE A 113 -11.86 -11.79 0.21
CA ILE A 113 -11.16 -12.61 1.21
C ILE A 113 -11.62 -12.23 2.62
N LEU A 114 -11.68 -10.92 2.93
CA LEU A 114 -12.06 -10.43 4.25
C LEU A 114 -13.55 -10.51 4.56
N ALA A 115 -14.41 -10.62 3.53
CA ALA A 115 -15.85 -10.84 3.72
C ALA A 115 -16.16 -12.24 4.26
N ALA A 116 -15.35 -13.24 3.91
CA ALA A 116 -15.49 -14.62 4.36
C ALA A 116 -14.12 -15.30 4.51
N PRO A 117 -13.28 -14.86 5.47
CA PRO A 117 -11.93 -15.39 5.60
C PRO A 117 -11.96 -16.80 6.15
N ALA A 118 -11.06 -17.66 5.66
CA ALA A 118 -10.82 -18.96 6.27
C ALA A 118 -10.41 -18.77 7.75
N PRO A 119 -10.90 -19.60 8.69
CA PRO A 119 -10.59 -19.46 10.12
C PRO A 119 -9.10 -19.48 10.44
N THR A 120 -8.30 -20.18 9.63
CA THR A 120 -6.85 -20.31 9.82
C THR A 120 -6.07 -19.12 9.27
N LEU A 121 -6.68 -18.25 8.45
CA LEU A 121 -5.94 -17.32 7.59
C LEU A 121 -4.98 -16.41 8.37
N LEU A 122 -5.39 -15.86 9.51
CA LEU A 122 -4.50 -15.02 10.32
C LEU A 122 -3.27 -15.78 10.81
N SER A 123 -3.49 -17.00 11.32
CA SER A 123 -2.41 -17.88 11.77
C SER A 123 -1.53 -18.37 10.63
N ASP A 124 -2.10 -18.55 9.42
CA ASP A 124 -1.35 -18.88 8.21
C ASP A 124 -0.41 -17.73 7.82
N LEU A 125 -0.90 -16.48 7.83
CA LEU A 125 -0.07 -15.30 7.54
C LEU A 125 1.11 -15.17 8.52
N ALA A 126 0.86 -15.38 9.82
CA ALA A 126 1.90 -15.35 10.85
C ALA A 126 2.96 -16.44 10.63
N ARG A 127 2.52 -17.69 10.41
CA ARG A 127 3.41 -18.81 10.10
C ARG A 127 4.19 -18.57 8.82
N GLU A 128 3.58 -17.95 7.83
CA GLU A 128 4.22 -17.69 6.55
C GLU A 128 5.35 -16.66 6.69
N LEU A 129 5.11 -15.54 7.36
CA LEU A 129 6.17 -14.57 7.69
C LEU A 129 7.30 -15.23 8.50
N ALA A 130 6.97 -16.12 9.44
CA ALA A 130 7.98 -16.86 10.20
C ALA A 130 8.87 -17.73 9.31
N LYS A 131 8.32 -18.38 8.27
CA LYS A 131 9.11 -19.12 7.28
C LYS A 131 10.00 -18.19 6.47
N ILE A 132 9.46 -17.07 5.98
CA ILE A 132 10.20 -16.08 5.20
C ILE A 132 11.41 -15.58 5.99
N HIS A 133 11.18 -15.17 7.24
CA HIS A 133 12.22 -14.63 8.12
C HIS A 133 13.26 -15.67 8.55
N LYS A 134 13.03 -16.97 8.30
CA LYS A 134 13.96 -18.09 8.58
C LYS A 134 14.80 -18.49 7.38
N ILE A 135 14.55 -17.92 6.19
CA ILE A 135 15.32 -18.26 4.99
C ILE A 135 16.78 -17.82 5.19
N PRO A 136 17.77 -18.72 5.08
CA PRO A 136 19.17 -18.37 5.25
C PRO A 136 19.63 -17.36 4.20
N ILE A 137 20.28 -16.27 4.64
CA ILE A 137 20.78 -15.22 3.74
C ILE A 137 21.72 -15.78 2.67
N GLY A 138 22.51 -16.82 3.00
CA GLY A 138 23.41 -17.48 2.04
C GLY A 138 22.70 -18.17 0.87
N ASN A 139 21.38 -18.35 0.93
CA ASN A 139 20.56 -18.91 -0.15
C ASN A 139 19.91 -17.82 -1.02
N LEU A 140 20.17 -16.55 -0.75
CA LEU A 140 19.54 -15.41 -1.42
C LEU A 140 20.51 -14.73 -2.40
N PRO A 141 20.00 -14.05 -3.44
CA PRO A 141 20.82 -13.16 -4.24
C PRO A 141 21.30 -11.96 -3.41
N ALA A 142 22.17 -11.13 -3.98
CA ALA A 142 22.51 -9.85 -3.38
C ALA A 142 21.25 -8.96 -3.32
N LEU A 143 20.81 -8.64 -2.10
CA LEU A 143 19.64 -7.82 -1.82
C LEU A 143 20.04 -6.54 -1.08
N PRO A 144 19.25 -5.47 -1.19
CA PRO A 144 19.42 -4.29 -0.34
C PRO A 144 19.39 -4.69 1.14
N VAL A 145 20.29 -4.12 1.93
CA VAL A 145 20.29 -4.26 3.39
C VAL A 145 19.88 -2.92 3.98
N THR A 146 18.85 -2.92 4.81
CA THR A 146 18.26 -1.71 5.38
C THR A 146 18.30 -1.75 6.90
N SER A 147 18.20 -0.57 7.50
CA SER A 147 18.03 -0.39 8.94
C SER A 147 16.89 0.59 9.20
N SER A 148 16.31 0.56 10.40
CA SER A 148 15.33 1.54 10.87
C SER A 148 15.80 2.98 10.62
N ARG A 149 17.06 3.27 10.94
CA ARG A 149 17.67 4.61 10.78
C ARG A 149 17.84 5.01 9.32
N SER A 150 18.37 4.12 8.47
CA SER A 150 18.57 4.45 7.05
C SER A 150 17.25 4.67 6.33
N LEU A 151 16.25 3.82 6.61
CA LEU A 151 14.91 3.92 6.03
C LEU A 151 14.16 5.17 6.50
N LEU A 152 14.31 5.56 7.77
CA LEU A 152 13.76 6.82 8.27
C LEU A 152 14.42 8.04 7.62
N SER A 153 15.74 8.03 7.45
CA SER A 153 16.47 9.12 6.79
C SER A 153 15.99 9.32 5.36
N GLU A 154 15.91 8.23 4.58
CA GLU A 154 15.42 8.28 3.19
C GLU A 154 13.96 8.77 3.12
N LEU A 155 13.11 8.28 4.03
CA LEU A 155 11.71 8.68 4.08
C LEU A 155 11.55 10.18 4.40
N LYS A 156 12.38 10.69 5.33
CA LYS A 156 12.45 12.12 5.66
C LYS A 156 12.91 12.96 4.48
N GLU A 157 13.94 12.53 3.75
CA GLU A 157 14.41 13.21 2.54
C GLU A 157 13.31 13.27 1.47
N ARG A 158 12.61 12.14 1.23
CA ARG A 158 11.46 12.09 0.32
C ARG A 158 10.37 13.05 0.75
N PHE A 159 9.97 13.05 2.02
CA PHE A 159 8.98 13.97 2.57
C PHE A 159 9.35 15.45 2.31
N LEU A 160 10.62 15.82 2.56
CA LEU A 160 11.11 17.18 2.30
C LEU A 160 11.09 17.52 0.80
N SER A 161 11.43 16.57 -0.06
CA SER A 161 11.41 16.75 -1.52
C SER A 161 10.00 16.99 -2.08
N PHE A 162 8.97 16.50 -1.38
CA PHE A 162 7.56 16.69 -1.74
C PHE A 162 6.89 17.88 -1.03
N GLY A 163 7.70 18.80 -0.49
CA GLY A 163 7.25 20.08 0.07
C GLY A 163 7.56 20.23 1.55
N GLY A 164 7.62 19.13 2.31
CA GLY A 164 7.93 19.14 3.73
C GLY A 164 6.94 19.96 4.57
N ASP A 165 5.69 20.07 4.12
CA ASP A 165 4.71 21.04 4.60
C ASP A 165 3.48 20.41 5.27
N ARG A 166 3.54 19.11 5.59
CA ARG A 166 2.51 18.37 6.34
C ARG A 166 2.91 18.27 7.82
N PRO A 167 2.27 19.02 8.74
CA PRO A 167 2.66 19.02 10.15
C PRO A 167 2.53 17.65 10.83
N VAL A 168 1.49 16.88 10.50
CA VAL A 168 1.28 15.55 11.10
C VAL A 168 2.39 14.58 10.68
N MET A 169 2.79 14.59 9.41
CA MET A 169 3.91 13.77 8.94
C MET A 169 5.24 14.25 9.55
N ALA A 170 5.45 15.56 9.68
CA ALA A 170 6.61 16.11 10.35
C ALA A 170 6.68 15.68 11.83
N LEU A 171 5.55 15.69 12.53
CA LEU A 171 5.42 15.22 13.91
C LEU A 171 5.75 13.72 14.03
N ALA A 172 5.20 12.89 13.14
CA ALA A 172 5.51 11.46 13.09
C ALA A 172 7.00 11.19 12.82
N ILE A 173 7.64 11.96 11.92
CA ILE A 173 9.09 11.88 11.69
C ILE A 173 9.86 12.16 12.98
N CYS A 174 9.51 13.22 13.72
CA CYS A 174 10.18 13.56 14.98
C CYS A 174 10.06 12.42 16.00
N TRP A 175 8.84 11.90 16.19
CA TRP A 175 8.60 10.78 17.08
C TRP A 175 9.42 9.54 16.67
N LEU A 176 9.45 9.21 15.38
CA LEU A 176 10.23 8.08 14.86
C LEU A 176 11.75 8.28 15.05
N GLU A 177 12.26 9.50 14.94
CA GLU A 177 13.67 9.83 15.18
C GLU A 177 14.05 9.65 16.66
N GLU A 178 13.17 10.10 17.57
CA GLU A 178 13.34 9.99 19.02
C GLU A 178 13.25 8.54 19.52
N HIS A 179 12.41 7.71 18.91
CA HIS A 179 12.13 6.34 19.33
C HIS A 179 12.74 5.27 18.41
N CYS A 180 13.71 5.66 17.58
CA CYS A 180 14.32 4.77 16.58
C CYS A 180 14.93 3.51 17.23
N PRO A 181 14.45 2.29 16.89
CA PRO A 181 14.90 1.08 17.55
C PRO A 181 16.35 0.75 17.18
N ALA A 182 17.04 0.06 18.09
CA ALA A 182 18.40 -0.43 17.86
C ALA A 182 18.46 -1.37 16.64
N ALA A 183 19.60 -1.38 15.95
CA ALA A 183 19.84 -2.29 14.84
C ALA A 183 19.75 -3.75 15.29
N VAL A 184 19.33 -4.61 14.36
CA VAL A 184 19.18 -6.06 14.56
C VAL A 184 19.89 -6.80 13.44
N ASP A 185 20.17 -8.09 13.66
CA ASP A 185 20.57 -8.97 12.58
C ASP A 185 19.42 -9.07 11.56
N PRO A 186 19.66 -8.67 10.30
CA PRO A 186 18.59 -8.58 9.33
C PRO A 186 18.14 -9.97 8.89
N VAL A 187 16.86 -10.09 8.55
CA VAL A 187 16.26 -11.27 7.92
C VAL A 187 15.70 -10.89 6.56
N LEU A 188 15.41 -11.88 5.71
CA LEU A 188 14.64 -11.61 4.50
C LEU A 188 13.27 -11.07 4.89
N LEU A 189 12.92 -9.94 4.31
CA LEU A 189 11.60 -9.33 4.33
C LEU A 189 10.99 -9.47 2.94
N HIS A 190 9.70 -9.74 2.89
CA HIS A 190 8.89 -9.62 1.69
C HIS A 190 8.78 -8.15 1.25
N GLY A 191 8.67 -7.21 2.20
CA GLY A 191 8.64 -5.77 1.95
C GLY A 191 7.27 -5.20 1.55
N ASP A 192 6.39 -6.01 0.97
CA ASP A 192 4.99 -5.65 0.65
C ASP A 192 3.98 -6.72 1.14
N PHE A 193 4.19 -7.29 2.33
CA PHE A 193 3.34 -8.36 2.86
C PHE A 193 2.02 -7.79 3.42
N ARG A 194 0.98 -7.76 2.57
CA ARG A 194 -0.35 -7.22 2.89
C ARG A 194 -1.44 -7.96 2.13
N MET A 195 -2.70 -7.81 2.55
CA MET A 195 -3.85 -8.52 1.95
C MET A 195 -3.97 -8.39 0.43
N GLY A 196 -3.52 -7.28 -0.17
CA GLY A 196 -3.54 -7.11 -1.64
C GLY A 196 -2.53 -7.97 -2.41
N ASN A 197 -1.60 -8.62 -1.73
CA ASN A 197 -0.60 -9.52 -2.29
C ASN A 197 -0.76 -10.95 -1.74
N ILE A 198 -1.91 -11.24 -1.14
CA ILE A 198 -2.27 -12.55 -0.60
C ILE A 198 -3.33 -13.18 -1.51
N MET A 199 -3.14 -14.44 -1.85
CA MET A 199 -4.17 -15.29 -2.41
C MET A 199 -4.69 -16.24 -1.34
N ALA A 200 -6.00 -16.38 -1.21
CA ALA A 200 -6.62 -17.23 -0.21
C ALA A 200 -7.83 -17.98 -0.79
N ASP A 201 -8.12 -19.13 -0.21
CA ASP A 201 -9.29 -19.95 -0.52
C ASP A 201 -9.96 -20.41 0.79
N ALA A 202 -10.87 -21.39 0.69
CA ALA A 202 -11.58 -21.92 1.86
C ALA A 202 -10.68 -22.65 2.87
N ASP A 203 -9.52 -23.13 2.44
CA ASP A 203 -8.56 -23.89 3.26
C ASP A 203 -7.50 -22.99 3.91
N GLY A 204 -7.46 -21.70 3.57
CA GLY A 204 -6.53 -20.73 4.17
C GLY A 204 -5.73 -19.94 3.16
N LEU A 205 -4.49 -19.62 3.54
CA LEU A 205 -3.52 -18.97 2.65
C LEU A 205 -3.19 -19.90 1.48
N ALA A 206 -3.33 -19.44 0.25
CA ALA A 206 -3.02 -20.21 -0.96
C ALA A 206 -1.72 -19.73 -1.65
N GLY A 207 -1.42 -18.42 -1.57
CA GLY A 207 -0.24 -17.86 -2.23
C GLY A 207 0.20 -16.50 -1.68
N VAL A 208 1.51 -16.23 -1.72
CA VAL A 208 2.14 -14.94 -1.42
C VAL A 208 2.76 -14.39 -2.71
N LEU A 209 2.28 -13.23 -3.13
CA LEU A 209 2.62 -12.60 -4.41
C LEU A 209 3.52 -11.38 -4.22
N ASP A 210 4.12 -10.96 -5.33
CA ASP A 210 4.79 -9.67 -5.50
C ASP A 210 6.00 -9.42 -4.58
N TRP A 211 7.09 -10.11 -4.92
CA TRP A 211 8.36 -10.06 -4.19
C TRP A 211 9.28 -8.97 -4.73
N GLU A 212 8.74 -7.86 -5.25
CA GLU A 212 9.55 -6.82 -5.91
C GLU A 212 10.24 -5.85 -4.94
N LEU A 213 9.77 -5.82 -3.68
CA LEU A 213 10.28 -4.98 -2.60
C LEU A 213 11.06 -5.78 -1.54
N ALA A 214 11.40 -7.04 -1.82
CA ALA A 214 12.10 -7.90 -0.88
C ALA A 214 13.52 -7.38 -0.57
N HIS A 215 13.88 -7.38 0.69
CA HIS A 215 15.18 -6.86 1.15
C HIS A 215 15.55 -7.47 2.50
N LEU A 216 16.76 -7.20 2.97
CA LEU A 216 17.22 -7.66 4.28
C LEU A 216 17.02 -6.55 5.31
N GLY A 217 16.27 -6.82 6.38
CA GLY A 217 15.93 -5.79 7.37
C GLY A 217 15.35 -6.33 8.68
N ASP A 218 14.71 -5.45 9.44
CA ASP A 218 14.05 -5.80 10.71
C ASP A 218 12.71 -6.48 10.46
N ARG A 219 12.53 -7.71 10.98
CA ARG A 219 11.29 -8.49 10.88
C ARG A 219 10.02 -7.73 11.24
N HIS A 220 10.12 -6.77 12.17
CA HIS A 220 8.97 -6.01 12.64
C HIS A 220 8.39 -5.10 11.55
N GLN A 221 9.19 -4.73 10.54
CA GLN A 221 8.72 -4.02 9.36
C GLN A 221 7.64 -4.83 8.65
N ASP A 222 7.92 -6.09 8.31
CA ASP A 222 6.96 -6.97 7.62
C ASP A 222 5.75 -7.31 8.51
N LEU A 223 5.97 -7.54 9.82
CA LEU A 223 4.89 -7.81 10.77
C LEU A 223 3.91 -6.62 10.85
N ALA A 224 4.42 -5.39 10.86
CA ALA A 224 3.61 -4.20 11.01
C ALA A 224 2.97 -3.74 9.69
N PHE A 225 3.62 -3.99 8.56
CA PHE A 225 3.22 -3.41 7.27
C PHE A 225 1.77 -3.73 6.93
N GLY A 226 1.38 -5.01 6.91
CA GLY A 226 0.01 -5.44 6.64
C GLY A 226 -1.04 -5.03 7.70
N CYS A 227 -0.60 -4.51 8.85
CA CYS A 227 -1.45 -4.08 9.95
C CYS A 227 -1.84 -2.59 9.89
N ILE A 228 -1.26 -1.79 8.97
CA ILE A 228 -1.69 -0.38 8.80
C ILE A 228 -3.14 -0.32 8.31
N ASN A 229 -3.87 0.74 8.67
CA ASN A 229 -5.31 0.81 8.42
C ASN A 229 -5.69 0.73 6.93
N SER A 230 -4.86 1.31 6.06
CA SER A 230 -5.07 1.27 4.60
C SER A 230 -5.11 -0.16 4.03
N TRP A 231 -4.47 -1.14 4.67
CA TRP A 231 -4.42 -2.53 4.22
C TRP A 231 -5.44 -3.46 4.88
N ARG A 232 -6.27 -2.93 5.78
CA ARG A 232 -7.36 -3.67 6.46
C ARG A 232 -8.71 -3.56 5.74
N PHE A 233 -8.76 -2.82 4.63
CA PHE A 233 -9.95 -2.66 3.76
C PHE A 233 -11.25 -2.31 4.54
N GLY A 234 -11.12 -1.44 5.54
CA GLY A 234 -12.25 -0.94 6.32
C GLY A 234 -12.50 -1.68 7.65
N HIS A 235 -11.84 -2.80 7.90
CA HIS A 235 -11.95 -3.57 9.14
C HIS A 235 -11.09 -2.97 10.27
N ILE A 236 -11.44 -1.77 10.74
CA ILE A 236 -10.66 -1.03 11.75
C ILE A 236 -10.53 -1.76 13.10
N ASP A 237 -11.56 -2.48 13.52
CA ASP A 237 -11.57 -3.21 14.80
C ASP A 237 -10.82 -4.56 14.75
N ARG A 238 -10.19 -4.88 13.60
CA ARG A 238 -9.37 -6.10 13.41
C ARG A 238 -7.95 -5.70 12.99
N PRO A 239 -7.11 -5.28 13.96
CA PRO A 239 -5.86 -4.59 13.65
C PRO A 239 -4.83 -5.44 12.89
N ALA A 240 -4.84 -6.76 13.03
CA ALA A 240 -3.97 -7.63 12.25
C ALA A 240 -4.61 -7.97 10.90
N PHE A 241 -4.13 -7.33 9.82
CA PHE A 241 -4.55 -7.57 8.42
C PHE A 241 -6.06 -7.41 8.12
N GLY A 242 -6.86 -6.90 9.06
CA GLY A 242 -8.33 -6.91 8.95
C GLY A 242 -8.98 -8.23 9.38
N LEU A 243 -8.21 -9.16 9.97
CA LEU A 243 -8.63 -10.52 10.30
C LEU A 243 -8.87 -10.75 11.80
N GLY A 244 -8.00 -10.24 12.67
CA GLY A 244 -8.09 -10.47 14.13
C GLY A 244 -7.24 -9.50 14.95
N SER A 245 -6.95 -9.90 16.19
CA SER A 245 -6.15 -9.09 17.13
C SER A 245 -4.64 -9.14 16.81
N LEU A 246 -3.88 -8.18 17.32
CA LEU A 246 -2.42 -8.20 17.18
C LEU A 246 -1.81 -9.29 18.07
N GLU A 247 -2.40 -9.54 19.23
CA GLU A 247 -1.95 -10.52 20.21
C GLU A 247 -2.04 -11.96 19.66
N GLU A 248 -3.15 -12.31 18.98
CA GLU A 248 -3.29 -13.59 18.28
C GLU A 248 -2.24 -13.73 17.17
N PHE A 249 -2.05 -12.67 16.37
CA PHE A 249 -1.09 -12.66 15.28
C PHE A 249 0.36 -12.83 15.77
N TRP A 250 0.75 -12.08 16.80
CA TRP A 250 2.07 -12.16 17.40
C TRP A 250 2.29 -13.55 18.00
N SER A 251 1.34 -14.07 18.79
CA SER A 251 1.46 -15.40 19.40
C SER A 251 1.72 -16.50 18.37
N GLU A 252 1.01 -16.48 17.23
CA GLU A 252 1.23 -17.44 16.14
C GLU A 252 2.60 -17.26 15.47
N TYR A 253 3.04 -16.01 15.27
CA TYR A 253 4.35 -15.72 14.70
C TYR A 253 5.48 -16.17 15.65
N GLU A 254 5.36 -15.88 16.94
CA GLU A 254 6.33 -16.26 17.97
C GLU A 254 6.46 -17.78 18.08
N LEU A 255 5.33 -18.50 18.08
CA LEU A 255 5.30 -19.96 18.10
C LEU A 255 6.01 -20.55 16.87
N ALA A 256 5.74 -20.00 15.69
CA ALA A 256 6.29 -20.51 14.44
C ALA A 256 7.77 -20.11 14.22
N SER A 257 8.15 -18.92 14.66
CA SER A 257 9.48 -18.36 14.45
C SER A 257 10.47 -18.73 15.56
N GLY A 258 9.99 -18.94 16.79
CA GLY A 258 10.81 -19.05 18.00
C GLY A 258 11.38 -17.70 18.47
N VAL A 259 10.86 -16.58 17.98
CA VAL A 259 11.33 -15.23 18.31
C VAL A 259 10.16 -14.38 18.80
N ALA A 260 10.34 -13.78 19.98
CA ALA A 260 9.36 -12.86 20.58
C ALA A 260 9.18 -11.60 19.72
N VAL A 261 7.95 -11.11 19.63
CA VAL A 261 7.62 -9.81 19.04
C VAL A 261 7.78 -8.75 20.13
N GLU A 262 8.59 -7.73 19.85
CA GLU A 262 8.77 -6.59 20.74
C GLU A 262 7.67 -5.55 20.47
N PRO A 263 6.69 -5.31 21.38
CA PRO A 263 5.53 -4.47 21.08
C PRO A 263 5.89 -3.03 20.72
N ASP A 264 6.88 -2.44 21.40
CA ASP A 264 7.30 -1.06 21.13
C ASP A 264 8.02 -0.92 19.77
N ARG A 265 8.81 -1.94 19.40
CA ARG A 265 9.46 -2.00 18.08
C ARG A 265 8.42 -2.23 16.97
N PHE A 266 7.44 -3.11 17.18
CA PHE A 266 6.30 -3.27 16.27
C PHE A 266 5.56 -1.96 16.07
N ARG A 267 5.25 -1.24 17.17
CA ARG A 267 4.57 0.05 17.11
C ARG A 267 5.36 1.09 16.33
N TRP A 268 6.68 1.14 16.52
CA TRP A 268 7.56 2.01 15.74
C TRP A 268 7.44 1.71 14.24
N TRP A 269 7.47 0.43 13.85
CA TRP A 269 7.31 0.02 12.46
C TRP A 269 5.90 0.25 11.91
N LEU A 270 4.86 0.18 12.74
CA LEU A 270 3.48 0.49 12.35
C LEU A 270 3.33 1.99 12.03
N ILE A 271 3.90 2.86 12.87
CA ILE A 271 3.94 4.31 12.64
C ILE A 271 4.79 4.61 11.40
N TYR A 272 5.96 3.99 11.26
CA TYR A 272 6.81 4.12 10.08
C TYR A 272 6.07 3.72 8.80
N ALA A 273 5.43 2.56 8.76
CA ALA A 273 4.70 2.07 7.59
C ALA A 273 3.52 2.97 7.23
N THR A 274 2.82 3.51 8.24
CA THR A 274 1.71 4.46 8.05
C THR A 274 2.23 5.78 7.44
N LEU A 275 3.34 6.32 7.95
CA LEU A 275 4.00 7.49 7.39
C LEU A 275 4.54 7.22 5.98
N TRP A 276 5.15 6.06 5.76
CA TRP A 276 5.69 5.65 4.47
C TRP A 276 4.60 5.67 3.40
N TRP A 277 3.42 5.13 3.71
CA TRP A 277 2.27 5.18 2.81
C TRP A 277 1.82 6.63 2.55
N GLY A 278 1.79 7.47 3.58
CA GLY A 278 1.45 8.89 3.44
C GLY A 278 2.40 9.64 2.49
N VAL A 279 3.71 9.40 2.60
CA VAL A 279 4.72 9.97 1.70
C VAL A 279 4.60 9.38 0.29
N CYS A 280 4.26 8.10 0.14
CA CYS A 280 3.95 7.49 -1.15
C CYS A 280 2.73 8.16 -1.83
N CYS A 281 1.70 8.55 -1.07
CA CYS A 281 0.60 9.35 -1.63
C CYS A 281 1.12 10.70 -2.18
N LEU A 282 1.98 11.41 -1.44
CA LEU A 282 2.59 12.65 -1.93
C LEU A 282 3.43 12.43 -3.19
N GLN A 283 4.15 11.31 -3.28
CA GLN A 283 4.90 10.93 -4.47
C GLN A 283 3.98 10.71 -5.68
N MET A 284 2.81 10.10 -5.52
CA MET A 284 1.85 9.93 -6.63
C MET A 284 1.37 11.28 -7.17
N ALA A 285 1.12 12.25 -6.29
CA ALA A 285 0.81 13.61 -6.71
C ALA A 285 1.97 14.30 -7.43
N ASP A 286 3.22 14.07 -7.00
CA ASP A 286 4.41 14.62 -7.63
C ASP A 286 4.67 14.02 -9.03
N ILE A 287 4.52 12.70 -9.19
CA ILE A 287 4.61 12.00 -10.48
C ILE A 287 3.60 12.59 -11.47
N TRP A 288 2.36 12.80 -11.02
CA TRP A 288 1.32 13.44 -11.83
C TRP A 288 1.68 14.89 -12.18
N ARG A 289 2.13 15.69 -11.20
CA ARG A 289 2.51 17.10 -11.40
C ARG A 289 3.67 17.27 -12.38
N LYS A 290 4.62 16.34 -12.39
CA LYS A 290 5.76 16.30 -13.34
C LYS A 290 5.38 15.77 -14.72
N GLY A 291 4.15 15.29 -14.91
CA GLY A 291 3.68 14.73 -16.18
C GLY A 291 4.30 13.37 -16.53
N LEU A 292 4.94 12.69 -15.57
CA LEU A 292 5.53 11.36 -15.77
C LEU A 292 4.44 10.29 -15.96
N ASP A 293 3.27 10.52 -15.35
CA ASP A 293 2.03 9.80 -15.64
C ASP A 293 0.84 10.73 -15.36
N ALA A 294 0.10 11.06 -16.42
CA ALA A 294 -1.02 11.99 -16.40
C ALA A 294 -2.36 11.34 -15.96
N GLY A 295 -2.35 10.09 -15.51
CA GLY A 295 -3.54 9.39 -15.02
C GLY A 295 -4.21 10.11 -13.86
N LEU A 296 -5.52 10.34 -13.97
CA LEU A 296 -6.35 10.97 -12.92
C LEU A 296 -6.26 10.18 -11.60
N GLU A 297 -6.12 8.86 -11.68
CA GLU A 297 -5.96 7.99 -10.53
C GLU A 297 -4.78 8.41 -9.62
N ARG A 298 -3.67 8.88 -10.19
CA ARG A 298 -2.50 9.30 -9.40
C ARG A 298 -2.76 10.57 -8.62
N ALA A 299 -3.43 11.54 -9.24
CA ALA A 299 -3.83 12.77 -8.57
C ALA A 299 -4.80 12.47 -7.41
N VAL A 300 -5.76 11.55 -7.62
CA VAL A 300 -6.72 11.14 -6.59
C VAL A 300 -6.04 10.36 -5.46
N ILE A 301 -5.10 9.46 -5.77
CA ILE A 301 -4.31 8.75 -4.74
C ILE A 301 -3.53 9.73 -3.86
N GLY A 302 -3.03 10.83 -4.43
CA GLY A 302 -2.36 11.87 -3.65
C GLY A 302 -3.20 12.46 -2.51
N ARG A 303 -4.54 12.44 -2.65
CA ARG A 303 -5.47 12.90 -1.61
C ARG A 303 -5.65 11.89 -0.47
N ARG A 304 -5.19 10.65 -0.62
CA ARG A 304 -5.20 9.64 0.45
C ARG A 304 -4.19 9.93 1.57
N ALA A 305 -3.31 10.94 1.40
CA ALA A 305 -2.47 11.43 2.49
C ALA A 305 -3.31 11.81 3.74
N SER A 306 -4.54 12.32 3.57
CA SER A 306 -5.43 12.65 4.69
C SER A 306 -5.85 11.42 5.51
N GLU A 307 -5.94 10.23 4.90
CA GLU A 307 -6.17 8.96 5.61
C GLU A 307 -5.04 8.71 6.61
N THR A 308 -3.80 8.80 6.10
CA THR A 308 -2.60 8.52 6.89
C THR A 308 -2.35 9.54 7.97
N GLU A 309 -2.74 10.80 7.78
CA GLU A 309 -2.61 11.83 8.82
C GLU A 309 -3.50 11.52 10.02
N VAL A 310 -4.76 11.11 9.79
CA VAL A 310 -5.64 10.70 10.90
C VAL A 310 -5.15 9.41 11.55
N ASP A 311 -4.70 8.42 10.76
CA ASP A 311 -4.14 7.19 11.31
C ASP A 311 -2.89 7.47 12.19
N LEU A 312 -1.98 8.36 11.73
CA LEU A 312 -0.81 8.76 12.51
C LEU A 312 -1.19 9.47 13.80
N LEU A 313 -2.18 10.37 13.78
CA LEU A 313 -2.64 11.05 14.99
C LEU A 313 -3.24 10.05 15.98
N MET A 314 -4.03 9.07 15.52
CA MET A 314 -4.55 8.01 16.39
C MET A 314 -3.44 7.16 17.00
N LEU A 315 -2.39 6.83 16.23
CA LEU A 315 -1.24 6.07 16.74
C LEU A 315 -0.37 6.87 17.71
N LEU A 316 -0.28 8.20 17.53
CA LEU A 316 0.55 9.07 18.36
C LEU A 316 -0.15 9.55 19.65
N GLU A 317 -1.48 9.39 19.74
CA GLU A 317 -2.28 9.91 20.84
C GLU A 317 -1.85 9.38 22.22
N GLU A 318 -1.42 8.11 22.29
CA GLU A 318 -0.93 7.51 23.54
C GLU A 318 0.36 8.17 24.09
N PHE A 319 1.04 9.00 23.29
CA PHE A 319 2.22 9.77 23.67
C PHE A 319 1.93 11.25 23.96
N VAL A 320 0.69 11.70 23.71
CA VAL A 320 0.24 13.06 24.04
C VAL A 320 0.03 13.17 25.55
N PRO A 321 0.46 14.25 26.23
CA PRO A 321 0.18 14.43 27.66
C PRO A 321 -1.33 14.42 27.95
N ASP A 322 -1.77 13.81 29.06
CA ASP A 322 -3.20 13.64 29.38
C ASP A 322 -3.99 14.97 29.38
N GLN A 323 -3.36 16.07 29.80
CA GLN A 323 -3.98 17.39 29.82
C GLN A 323 -4.34 17.93 28.42
N GLU A 324 -3.69 17.41 27.37
CA GLU A 324 -3.94 17.77 25.97
C GLU A 324 -4.90 16.77 25.28
N ARG A 325 -5.33 15.71 25.99
CA ARG A 325 -6.28 14.71 25.48
C ARG A 325 -7.72 15.14 25.81
N GLY A 326 -8.19 16.20 25.15
CA GLY A 326 -9.56 16.68 25.23
C GLY A 326 -10.42 16.28 24.03
N PRO A 327 -11.76 16.46 24.08
CA PRO A 327 -12.58 16.47 22.88
C PRO A 327 -12.28 17.72 22.04
N VAL A 328 -12.40 17.60 20.72
CA VAL A 328 -12.29 18.70 19.77
C VAL A 328 -13.66 19.05 19.20
N ASN A 329 -13.94 20.34 19.06
CA ASN A 329 -15.16 20.78 18.39
C ASN A 329 -14.97 20.78 16.87
N LEU A 330 -15.80 20.00 16.16
CA LEU A 330 -16.00 20.13 14.73
C LEU A 330 -17.24 20.97 14.47
N ASP A 331 -17.06 22.27 14.25
CA ASP A 331 -18.17 23.14 13.88
C ASP A 331 -18.94 22.56 12.69
N THR A 332 -20.26 22.47 12.82
CA THR A 332 -21.12 21.97 11.74
C THR A 332 -21.24 23.06 10.67
N PRO A 333 -20.81 22.79 9.44
CA PRO A 333 -20.89 23.75 8.36
C PRO A 333 -22.34 24.03 7.97
N GLN A 334 -22.72 25.31 7.97
CA GLN A 334 -23.99 25.71 7.37
C GLN A 334 -23.84 25.72 5.84
N HIS A 335 -24.65 24.90 5.17
CA HIS A 335 -24.75 24.93 3.72
C HIS A 335 -25.59 26.15 3.34
N ALA A 336 -24.97 27.15 2.72
CA ALA A 336 -25.70 28.28 2.19
C ALA A 336 -26.45 27.82 0.92
N THR A 337 -27.78 27.73 1.00
CA THR A 337 -28.62 27.65 -0.20
C THR A 337 -28.71 29.04 -0.81
N GLY A 338 -28.18 29.21 -2.03
CA GLY A 338 -28.20 30.47 -2.75
C GLY A 338 -29.39 30.59 -3.70
N ASN A 339 -29.76 31.83 -4.04
CA ASN A 339 -30.52 32.15 -5.25
C ASN A 339 -29.56 32.81 -6.25
N GLY A 340 -29.73 32.59 -7.55
CA GLY A 340 -28.92 33.25 -8.59
C GLY A 340 -28.02 32.30 -9.38
N GLU A 341 -26.79 32.73 -9.67
CA GLU A 341 -25.80 31.93 -10.41
C GLU A 341 -25.35 30.69 -9.59
N PRO A 342 -25.18 29.51 -10.21
CA PRO A 342 -24.69 28.33 -9.52
C PRO A 342 -23.30 28.53 -8.92
N SER A 343 -23.14 28.12 -7.67
CA SER A 343 -21.85 28.05 -6.99
C SER A 343 -20.93 27.00 -7.63
N ALA A 344 -19.63 27.06 -7.30
CA ALA A 344 -18.67 26.04 -7.72
C ALA A 344 -19.07 24.63 -7.24
N ALA A 345 -19.61 24.52 -6.02
CA ALA A 345 -20.08 23.24 -5.47
C ALA A 345 -21.28 22.68 -6.28
N GLU A 346 -22.23 23.54 -6.67
CA GLU A 346 -23.37 23.16 -7.51
C GLU A 346 -22.92 22.75 -8.92
N MET A 347 -21.95 23.46 -9.51
CA MET A 347 -21.38 23.09 -10.80
C MET A 347 -20.68 21.72 -10.76
N LEU A 348 -19.88 21.45 -9.72
CA LEU A 348 -19.24 20.15 -9.53
C LEU A 348 -20.26 19.03 -9.31
N ALA A 349 -21.34 19.31 -8.56
CA ALA A 349 -22.43 18.36 -8.35
C ALA A 349 -23.18 18.04 -9.66
N ALA A 350 -23.43 19.05 -10.51
CA ALA A 350 -24.08 18.87 -11.80
C ALA A 350 -23.22 17.99 -12.74
N ILE A 351 -21.91 18.23 -12.81
CA ILE A 351 -20.98 17.40 -13.60
C ILE A 351 -20.95 15.96 -13.07
N ALA A 352 -20.89 15.79 -11.75
CA ALA A 352 -20.91 14.46 -11.14
C ALA A 352 -22.22 13.71 -11.44
N SER A 353 -23.36 14.40 -11.36
CA SER A 353 -24.67 13.83 -11.70
C SER A 353 -24.67 13.32 -13.14
N TRP A 354 -24.26 14.16 -14.10
CA TRP A 354 -24.19 13.79 -15.52
C TRP A 354 -23.25 12.60 -15.77
N ILE A 355 -22.09 12.54 -15.11
CA ILE A 355 -21.19 11.39 -15.25
C ILE A 355 -21.84 10.11 -14.72
N GLU A 356 -22.52 10.17 -13.57
CA GLU A 356 -23.17 8.99 -12.96
C GLU A 356 -24.38 8.52 -13.78
N SER A 357 -25.19 9.44 -14.33
CA SER A 357 -26.40 9.08 -15.09
C SER A 357 -26.16 8.77 -16.56
N ASP A 358 -25.29 9.52 -17.23
CA ASP A 358 -25.19 9.50 -18.70
C ASP A 358 -23.90 8.83 -19.20
N ILE A 359 -22.79 8.94 -18.46
CA ILE A 359 -21.48 8.43 -18.91
C ILE A 359 -21.20 7.03 -18.37
N LYS A 360 -21.19 6.88 -17.05
CA LYS A 360 -20.77 5.65 -16.37
C LYS A 360 -21.61 4.42 -16.72
N PRO A 361 -22.95 4.49 -16.88
CA PRO A 361 -23.75 3.33 -17.26
C PRO A 361 -23.40 2.81 -18.66
N ASN A 362 -22.99 3.71 -19.56
CA ASN A 362 -22.63 3.41 -20.95
C ASN A 362 -21.14 3.06 -21.14
N ALA A 363 -20.29 3.36 -20.15
CA ALA A 363 -18.87 3.05 -20.18
C ALA A 363 -18.57 1.58 -19.84
N GLN A 364 -17.48 1.05 -20.40
CA GLN A 364 -17.00 -0.31 -20.17
C GLN A 364 -15.51 -0.32 -19.79
N GLY A 365 -15.06 -1.42 -19.15
CA GLY A 365 -13.65 -1.63 -18.84
C GLY A 365 -12.99 -0.46 -18.08
N ARG A 366 -11.87 0.03 -18.61
CA ARG A 366 -11.09 1.13 -18.02
C ARG A 366 -11.91 2.42 -17.90
N ASP A 367 -12.73 2.76 -18.88
CA ASP A 367 -13.46 4.04 -18.87
C ASP A 367 -14.52 4.07 -17.78
N ARG A 368 -15.16 2.93 -17.50
CA ARG A 368 -16.10 2.80 -16.38
C ARG A 368 -15.41 2.98 -15.03
N PHE A 369 -14.20 2.43 -14.91
CA PHE A 369 -13.35 2.64 -13.73
C PHE A 369 -12.96 4.12 -13.60
N MET A 370 -12.49 4.75 -14.69
CA MET A 370 -12.11 6.17 -14.69
C MET A 370 -13.30 7.09 -14.37
N ALA A 371 -14.51 6.78 -14.83
CA ALA A 371 -15.71 7.51 -14.44
C ALA A 371 -15.94 7.44 -12.92
N SER A 372 -15.71 6.27 -12.31
CA SER A 372 -15.80 6.11 -10.85
C SER A 372 -14.72 6.92 -10.11
N VAL A 373 -13.50 6.96 -10.64
CA VAL A 373 -12.41 7.79 -10.11
C VAL A 373 -12.75 9.28 -10.22
N ALA A 374 -13.31 9.71 -11.35
CA ALA A 374 -13.72 11.10 -11.58
C ALA A 374 -14.85 11.53 -10.63
N LEU A 375 -15.85 10.70 -10.43
CA LEU A 375 -16.93 10.95 -9.46
C LEU A 375 -16.41 11.11 -8.04
N ASN A 376 -15.45 10.26 -7.63
CA ASN A 376 -14.79 10.40 -6.34
C ASN A 376 -14.06 11.75 -6.24
N ALA A 377 -13.28 12.13 -7.26
CA ALA A 377 -12.56 13.40 -7.30
C ALA A 377 -13.51 14.62 -7.23
N LEU A 378 -14.60 14.62 -8.00
CA LEU A 378 -15.62 15.68 -7.97
C LEU A 378 -16.28 15.78 -6.60
N GLY A 379 -16.56 14.65 -5.95
CA GLY A 379 -17.05 14.63 -4.58
C GLY A 379 -16.10 15.29 -3.59
N MET A 380 -14.80 15.05 -3.72
CA MET A 380 -13.77 15.69 -2.88
C MET A 380 -13.75 17.21 -3.09
N LEU A 381 -13.69 17.64 -4.35
CA LEU A 381 -13.66 19.05 -4.72
C LEU A 381 -14.92 19.79 -4.29
N ARG A 382 -16.10 19.14 -4.37
CA ARG A 382 -17.35 19.74 -3.92
C ARG A 382 -17.32 20.05 -2.42
N ARG A 383 -16.91 19.08 -1.60
CA ARG A 383 -16.80 19.26 -0.14
C ARG A 383 -15.77 20.34 0.23
N GLU A 384 -14.67 20.42 -0.52
CA GLU A 384 -13.65 21.46 -0.32
C GLU A 384 -14.12 22.85 -0.78
N ALA A 385 -14.96 22.93 -1.82
CA ALA A 385 -15.58 24.19 -2.25
C ALA A 385 -16.61 24.70 -1.23
N GLU A 386 -17.32 23.80 -0.56
CA GLU A 386 -18.23 24.14 0.55
C GLU A 386 -17.46 24.56 1.80
N GLN A 387 -16.34 23.90 2.08
CA GLN A 387 -15.49 24.14 3.24
C GLN A 387 -14.00 24.06 2.88
N PRO A 388 -13.37 25.20 2.60
CA PRO A 388 -11.94 25.24 2.37
C PRO A 388 -11.16 24.80 3.62
N VAL A 389 -10.32 23.77 3.48
CA VAL A 389 -9.47 23.27 4.56
C VAL A 389 -8.02 23.25 4.08
N SER A 390 -7.16 24.06 4.72
CA SER A 390 -5.71 23.98 4.51
C SER A 390 -5.05 23.18 5.62
N VAL A 391 -4.42 22.08 5.21
CA VAL A 391 -3.55 21.22 6.05
C VAL A 391 -2.06 21.45 5.75
N HIS A 392 -1.74 22.37 4.84
CA HIS A 392 -0.36 22.74 4.51
C HIS A 392 0.13 23.82 5.48
N ASP A 393 1.17 23.52 6.25
CA ASP A 393 1.82 24.49 7.14
C ASP A 393 3.32 24.15 7.27
N LYS A 394 4.09 24.72 6.34
CA LYS A 394 5.55 24.52 6.28
C LYS A 394 6.25 25.07 7.53
N ARG A 395 5.79 26.22 8.05
CA ARG A 395 6.38 26.83 9.25
C ARG A 395 6.18 25.93 10.47
N LEU A 396 4.96 25.41 10.68
CA LEU A 396 4.70 24.48 11.76
C LEU A 396 5.50 23.18 11.60
N SER A 397 5.61 22.66 10.38
CA SER A 397 6.42 21.48 10.07
C SER A 397 7.91 21.70 10.41
N GLU A 398 8.46 22.89 10.15
CA GLU A 398 9.82 23.28 10.53
C GLU A 398 9.98 23.48 12.04
N GLN A 399 8.98 24.06 12.72
CA GLN A 399 8.96 24.20 14.18
C GLN A 399 8.96 22.84 14.89
N LEU A 400 8.17 21.89 14.39
CA LEU A 400 8.16 20.51 14.88
C LEU A 400 9.53 19.84 14.70
N ARG A 401 10.08 19.85 13.48
CA ARG A 401 11.36 19.19 13.18
C ARG A 401 12.58 19.83 13.85
N SER A 402 12.49 21.09 14.27
CA SER A 402 13.54 21.76 15.05
C SER A 402 13.40 21.56 16.56
N GLY A 403 12.33 20.91 17.02
CA GLY A 403 12.01 20.75 18.44
C GLY A 403 11.43 22.00 19.09
N ALA A 404 11.14 23.06 18.32
CA ALA A 404 10.50 24.28 18.84
C ALA A 404 9.03 24.03 19.24
N MET A 405 8.40 23.01 18.67
CA MET A 405 7.10 22.48 19.07
C MET A 405 7.17 20.94 19.12
N SER A 406 6.33 20.33 19.94
CA SER A 406 6.25 18.88 20.14
C SER A 406 4.83 18.46 20.54
N LEU A 407 4.60 17.16 20.75
CA LEU A 407 3.32 16.65 21.31
C LEU A 407 2.92 17.30 22.64
N ALA A 408 3.88 17.86 23.38
CA ALA A 408 3.63 18.54 24.65
C ALA A 408 3.29 20.04 24.49
N THR A 409 3.28 20.56 23.26
CA THR A 409 2.93 21.97 23.01
C THR A 409 1.42 22.19 23.17
N PRO A 410 0.97 23.08 24.07
CA PRO A 410 -0.45 23.24 24.37
C PRO A 410 -1.30 23.57 23.14
N GLY A 411 -2.40 22.85 22.97
CA GLY A 411 -3.38 23.01 21.89
C GLY A 411 -2.91 22.60 20.50
N LEU A 412 -1.66 22.13 20.34
CA LEU A 412 -1.15 21.69 19.05
C LEU A 412 -1.90 20.45 18.55
N PHE A 413 -2.05 19.44 19.41
CA PHE A 413 -2.67 18.17 19.02
C PHE A 413 -4.14 18.37 18.63
N ASP A 414 -4.88 19.22 19.37
CA ASP A 414 -6.25 19.61 19.04
C ASP A 414 -6.36 20.26 17.66
N ARG A 415 -5.46 21.22 17.37
CA ARG A 415 -5.41 21.88 16.06
C ARG A 415 -5.19 20.86 14.94
N LEU A 416 -4.24 19.94 15.13
CA LEU A 416 -3.94 18.90 14.13
C LEU A 416 -5.12 17.95 13.93
N ARG A 417 -5.75 17.46 15.00
CA ARG A 417 -6.94 16.61 14.93
C ARG A 417 -8.08 17.29 14.18
N GLN A 418 -8.42 18.53 14.53
CA GLN A 418 -9.49 19.26 13.84
C GLN A 418 -9.21 19.45 12.34
N GLN A 419 -7.99 19.83 11.98
CA GLN A 419 -7.61 20.05 10.59
C GLN A 419 -7.62 18.74 9.79
N SER A 420 -7.02 17.67 10.33
CA SER A 420 -6.96 16.37 9.67
C SER A 420 -8.33 15.69 9.58
N LEU A 421 -9.19 15.79 10.59
CA LEU A 421 -10.57 15.29 10.52
C LEU A 421 -11.36 16.00 9.42
N ARG A 422 -11.38 17.35 9.40
CA ARG A 422 -12.07 18.11 8.33
C ARG A 422 -11.54 17.74 6.95
N LYS A 423 -10.22 17.59 6.82
CA LYS A 423 -9.58 17.21 5.57
C LYS A 423 -9.97 15.80 5.12
N LEU A 424 -10.01 14.85 6.05
CA LEU A 424 -10.41 13.47 5.80
C LEU A 424 -11.90 13.37 5.45
N MET A 425 -12.78 14.15 6.10
CA MET A 425 -14.19 14.25 5.74
C MET A 425 -14.37 14.74 4.29
N ALA A 426 -13.55 15.70 3.87
CA ALA A 426 -13.56 16.19 2.49
C ALA A 426 -12.98 15.14 1.51
N ASP A 427 -11.87 14.49 1.82
CA ASP A 427 -11.24 13.55 0.87
C ASP A 427 -11.90 12.18 0.85
N GLN A 428 -12.01 11.54 2.01
CA GLN A 428 -12.38 10.14 2.15
C GLN A 428 -13.46 9.96 3.24
N PRO A 429 -14.69 10.44 3.01
CA PRO A 429 -15.77 10.40 4.02
C PRO A 429 -16.20 8.99 4.43
N LYS A 430 -15.73 7.96 3.72
CA LYS A 430 -16.01 6.54 4.00
C LYS A 430 -14.80 5.79 4.57
N TYR A 431 -13.69 6.48 4.85
CA TYR A 431 -12.53 5.84 5.43
C TYR A 431 -12.84 5.37 6.85
N SER A 432 -12.43 4.15 7.20
CA SER A 432 -12.83 3.50 8.46
C SER A 432 -12.36 4.25 9.71
N ALA A 433 -11.17 4.87 9.66
CA ALA A 433 -10.69 5.67 10.79
C ALA A 433 -11.52 6.93 11.02
N LEU A 434 -12.22 7.47 10.02
CA LEU A 434 -12.96 8.71 10.21
C LEU A 434 -14.07 8.55 11.27
N ALA A 435 -14.90 7.52 11.15
CA ALA A 435 -15.98 7.28 12.10
C ALA A 435 -15.44 6.98 13.51
N LYS A 436 -14.35 6.20 13.60
CA LYS A 436 -13.69 5.87 14.87
C LYS A 436 -13.08 7.11 15.53
N ALA A 437 -12.38 7.93 14.76
CA ALA A 437 -11.75 9.16 15.23
C ALA A 437 -12.80 10.19 15.67
N ILE A 438 -13.93 10.31 14.96
CA ILE A 438 -15.05 11.15 15.41
C ILE A 438 -15.59 10.63 16.76
N GLN A 439 -15.86 9.33 16.89
CA GLN A 439 -16.35 8.76 18.16
C GLN A 439 -15.37 8.98 19.32
N GLN A 440 -14.07 8.99 19.03
CA GLN A 440 -13.03 9.11 20.05
C GLN A 440 -12.72 10.56 20.42
N TRP A 441 -12.76 11.48 19.45
CA TRP A 441 -12.25 12.84 19.61
C TRP A 441 -13.33 13.91 19.67
N VAL A 442 -14.58 13.64 19.30
CA VAL A 442 -15.68 14.63 19.19
C VAL A 442 -16.84 14.20 20.06
#